data_AF-A0A246SJM8-F1
#
_entry.id   AF-A0A246SJM8-F1
#
_cell.length_a   1.000
_cell.length_b   1.000
_cell.length_c   1.000
_cell.angle_alpha   90.00
_cell.angle_beta   90.00
_cell.angle_gamma   90.00
#
_symmetry.space_group_name_H-M   'P 1'
#
loop_
_entity.id
_entity.type
_entity.pdbx_description
1 polymer ?
#
loop_
_entity_poly.entity_id
_entity_poly.type
_entity_poly.pdbx_seq_one_letter_code
_entity_poly.pdbx_strand_id
1 'polypeptide(L)'
;MNGRNLPPADRKKPKRWGCLLPALAALMLLSSEAVGQDMEPQSQASREQVEKLVGLWKEHFAGADSLQERRTAFRTLMETTPGPTRIQLRQVDADGVDAELMWPARLHHPIGERAILYIHGGGFSSGSMRTHSLLAGSLAKAASSDVLLIDYRLMPEYGYPAQINDALTAYRWLLDNGYDNGNVIVAGDGAGGNIAIEMVLRQMKAAKPLPAAVVALSPITDLAATGDSVASNAESDPLVDKAWLEISRKAYLGNRSPTDPQISPLYADMKGFPPLLLQVGSGEVLLDDTLRLADKARQAGVDVTTEVWPGMPHQWQLFPSLLDDADRANQNIADFAIRHFQDKPKE
;
A
#
# COMPACT_ATOMS: atom_id res chain seq x y z
N MET A 1 -49.55 34.27 28.02
CA MET A 1 -49.89 34.49 29.44
C MET A 1 -50.73 33.33 29.92
N ASN A 2 -50.25 32.63 30.96
CA ASN A 2 -50.92 31.79 31.99
C ASN A 2 -52.31 31.20 31.63
N GLY A 3 -52.60 29.91 31.71
CA GLY A 3 -52.14 28.88 32.65
C GLY A 3 -53.36 28.31 33.42
N ARG A 4 -53.30 27.01 33.76
CA ARG A 4 -54.02 26.23 34.81
C ARG A 4 -54.94 25.08 34.33
N ASN A 5 -54.38 23.88 34.48
CA ASN A 5 -54.81 22.71 35.27
C ASN A 5 -56.22 22.10 35.14
N LEU A 6 -56.23 20.83 34.73
CA LEU A 6 -57.17 19.78 35.16
C LEU A 6 -56.36 18.54 35.65
N PRO A 7 -56.78 17.81 36.70
CA PRO A 7 -56.10 16.60 37.16
C PRO A 7 -56.76 15.33 36.60
N PRO A 8 -56.08 14.17 36.60
CA PRO A 8 -56.77 12.89 36.61
C PRO A 8 -56.43 12.04 37.83
N ALA A 9 -57.44 11.28 38.26
CA ALA A 9 -57.42 10.33 39.36
C ALA A 9 -56.93 8.94 38.92
N ASP A 10 -56.20 8.31 39.85
CA ASP A 10 -56.06 6.88 40.17
C ASP A 10 -56.05 5.80 39.08
N ARG A 11 -54.86 5.19 38.91
CA ARG A 11 -54.71 3.79 38.49
C ARG A 11 -54.34 2.91 39.68
N LYS A 12 -55.18 1.90 39.96
CA LYS A 12 -54.90 0.75 40.83
C LYS A 12 -53.78 -0.12 40.23
N LYS A 13 -52.77 -0.44 41.03
CA LYS A 13 -51.85 -1.61 40.93
C LYS A 13 -52.62 -2.89 41.38
N PRO A 14 -52.16 -4.17 41.20
CA PRO A 14 -50.77 -4.69 41.22
C PRO A 14 -50.53 -5.90 40.26
N LYS A 15 -49.48 -6.74 40.23
CA LYS A 15 -48.59 -7.39 41.24
C LYS A 15 -47.45 -8.11 40.47
N ARG A 16 -46.23 -8.09 41.05
CA ARG A 16 -45.11 -9.09 41.13
C ARG A 16 -44.76 -9.94 39.87
N TRP A 17 -43.52 -10.27 39.54
CA TRP A 17 -42.49 -11.04 40.29
C TRP A 17 -41.13 -10.83 39.58
N GLY A 18 -40.01 -10.91 40.30
CA GLY A 18 -38.69 -10.98 39.67
C GLY A 18 -37.54 -10.87 40.67
N CYS A 19 -36.78 -11.94 40.80
CA CYS A 19 -35.70 -12.18 41.78
C CYS A 19 -34.56 -11.14 41.75
N LEU A 20 -33.97 -10.94 42.93
CA LEU A 20 -32.66 -10.33 43.15
C LEU A 20 -31.54 -11.32 42.84
N LEU A 21 -30.49 -10.86 42.12
CA LEU A 21 -29.05 -11.09 42.36
C LEU A 21 -28.23 -10.30 41.29
N PRO A 22 -26.96 -9.95 41.54
CA PRO A 22 -26.41 -8.62 41.27
C PRO A 22 -25.50 -8.55 40.04
N ALA A 23 -25.20 -7.31 39.68
CA ALA A 23 -24.36 -6.90 38.56
C ALA A 23 -22.94 -7.48 38.59
N LEU A 24 -22.53 -8.04 37.45
CA LEU A 24 -21.15 -8.16 37.01
C LEU A 24 -21.11 -7.76 35.53
N ALA A 25 -20.91 -6.47 35.28
CA ALA A 25 -20.59 -5.98 33.94
C ALA A 25 -19.11 -6.28 33.67
N ALA A 26 -18.84 -7.42 33.02
CA ALA A 26 -17.56 -7.65 32.39
C ALA A 26 -17.49 -6.77 31.13
N LEU A 27 -16.57 -5.79 31.11
CA LEU A 27 -16.13 -5.17 29.86
C LEU A 27 -15.48 -6.26 29.02
N MET A 28 -16.21 -6.82 28.07
CA MET A 28 -15.59 -7.54 26.95
C MET A 28 -14.97 -6.48 26.04
N LEU A 29 -13.65 -6.31 26.14
CA LEU A 29 -12.85 -5.80 25.04
C LEU A 29 -13.02 -6.81 23.89
N LEU A 30 -13.89 -6.50 22.94
CA LEU A 30 -13.94 -7.20 21.67
C LEU A 30 -12.63 -6.84 20.96
N SER A 31 -11.65 -7.75 20.98
CA SER A 31 -10.58 -7.77 20.00
C SER A 31 -11.24 -7.96 18.64
N SER A 32 -11.28 -6.89 17.85
CA SER A 32 -11.57 -6.95 16.42
C SER A 32 -10.45 -7.78 15.79
N GLU A 33 -10.69 -9.06 15.51
CA GLU A 33 -9.83 -9.81 14.61
C GLU A 33 -9.85 -9.09 13.26
N ALA A 34 -8.68 -8.69 12.78
CA ALA A 34 -8.50 -8.06 11.48
C ALA A 34 -8.99 -9.03 10.40
N VAL A 35 -10.21 -8.84 9.88
CA VAL A 35 -10.73 -9.67 8.80
C VAL A 35 -10.13 -9.18 7.48
N GLY A 36 -8.93 -9.67 7.15
CA GLY A 36 -8.46 -9.71 5.77
C GLY A 36 -9.23 -10.78 4.99
N GLN A 37 -9.31 -10.64 3.66
CA GLN A 37 -9.65 -11.79 2.83
C GLN A 37 -8.42 -12.69 2.82
N ASP A 38 -8.52 -13.83 3.53
CA ASP A 38 -7.53 -14.89 3.43
C ASP A 38 -7.57 -15.42 2.00
N MET A 39 -6.46 -15.25 1.28
CA MET A 39 -6.34 -15.83 -0.05
C MET A 39 -6.31 -17.36 0.06
N GLU A 40 -6.70 -18.03 -1.02
CA GLU A 40 -6.69 -19.49 -1.09
C GLU A 40 -5.37 -20.09 -0.57
N PRO A 41 -5.41 -21.23 0.13
CA PRO A 41 -4.21 -21.86 0.68
C PRO A 41 -3.13 -22.05 -0.39
N GLN A 42 -1.87 -21.81 -0.01
CA GLN A 42 -0.75 -21.89 -0.93
C GLN A 42 -0.65 -23.30 -1.55
N SER A 43 -0.69 -23.36 -2.87
CA SER A 43 -0.53 -24.61 -3.62
C SER A 43 0.93 -25.09 -3.60
N GLN A 44 1.16 -26.37 -3.89
CA GLN A 44 2.53 -26.89 -4.03
C GLN A 44 3.29 -26.18 -5.16
N ALA A 45 2.65 -25.92 -6.30
CA ALA A 45 3.27 -25.20 -7.40
C ALA A 45 3.70 -23.77 -7.00
N SER A 46 2.84 -23.08 -6.24
CA SER A 46 3.16 -21.76 -5.68
C SER A 46 4.37 -21.80 -4.74
N ARG A 47 4.47 -22.82 -3.87
CA ARG A 47 5.65 -23.02 -3.00
C ARG A 47 6.93 -23.20 -3.81
N GLU A 48 6.92 -24.03 -4.84
CA GLU A 48 8.07 -24.27 -5.71
C GLU A 48 8.49 -22.99 -6.47
N GLN A 49 7.52 -22.18 -6.94
CA GLN A 49 7.79 -20.88 -7.56
C GLN A 49 8.40 -19.88 -6.56
N VAL A 50 7.88 -19.83 -5.32
CA VAL A 50 8.42 -18.99 -4.25
C VAL A 50 9.85 -19.40 -3.89
N GLU A 51 10.12 -20.69 -3.68
CA GLU A 51 11.48 -21.18 -3.38
C GLU A 51 12.47 -20.79 -4.47
N LYS A 52 12.08 -20.92 -5.74
CA LYS A 52 12.90 -20.50 -6.88
C LYS A 52 13.14 -18.98 -6.86
N LEU A 53 12.09 -18.19 -6.62
CA LEU A 53 12.20 -16.74 -6.54
C LEU A 53 13.15 -16.30 -5.41
N VAL A 54 13.00 -16.88 -4.23
CA VAL A 54 13.88 -16.62 -3.08
C VAL A 54 15.33 -17.01 -3.39
N GLY A 55 15.54 -18.13 -4.11
CA GLY A 55 16.86 -18.53 -4.60
C GLY A 55 17.50 -17.48 -5.51
N LEU A 56 16.74 -16.94 -6.47
CA LEU A 56 17.21 -15.89 -7.38
C LEU A 56 17.62 -14.62 -6.64
N TRP A 57 16.82 -14.18 -5.66
CA TRP A 57 17.16 -13.05 -4.81
C TRP A 57 18.48 -13.29 -4.05
N LYS A 58 18.61 -14.44 -3.39
CA LYS A 58 19.83 -14.80 -2.64
C LYS A 58 21.07 -14.83 -3.53
N GLU A 59 20.95 -15.36 -4.76
CA GLU A 59 22.05 -15.41 -5.71
C GLU A 59 22.51 -14.01 -6.14
N HIS A 60 21.57 -13.14 -6.52
CA HIS A 60 21.91 -11.80 -7.03
C HIS A 60 22.44 -10.87 -5.94
N PHE A 61 21.98 -11.04 -4.70
CA PHE A 61 22.41 -10.23 -3.56
C PHE A 61 23.59 -10.83 -2.79
N ALA A 62 24.09 -12.01 -3.20
CA ALA A 62 25.25 -12.63 -2.58
C ALA A 62 26.48 -11.70 -2.67
N GLY A 63 27.02 -11.30 -1.51
CA GLY A 63 28.18 -10.40 -1.43
C GLY A 63 27.88 -8.93 -1.72
N ALA A 64 26.60 -8.52 -1.81
CA ALA A 64 26.22 -7.12 -1.95
C ALA A 64 26.19 -6.43 -0.57
N ASP A 65 27.36 -6.00 -0.10
CA ASP A 65 27.54 -5.44 1.25
C ASP A 65 27.28 -3.93 1.29
N SER A 66 27.65 -3.20 0.24
CA SER A 66 27.43 -1.75 0.13
C SER A 66 26.07 -1.40 -0.48
N LEU A 67 25.59 -0.17 -0.23
CA LEU A 67 24.36 0.34 -0.85
C LEU A 67 24.44 0.32 -2.38
N GLN A 68 25.59 0.66 -2.96
CA GLN A 68 25.78 0.69 -4.40
C GLN A 68 25.73 -0.72 -5.01
N GLU A 69 26.33 -1.71 -4.35
CA GLU A 69 26.25 -3.11 -4.77
C GLU A 69 24.83 -3.63 -4.66
N ARG A 70 24.09 -3.31 -3.59
CA ARG A 70 22.67 -3.69 -3.45
C ARG A 70 21.77 -3.05 -4.51
N ARG A 71 21.96 -1.76 -4.83
CA ARG A 71 21.28 -1.09 -5.95
C ARG A 71 21.58 -1.81 -7.27
N THR A 72 22.84 -2.21 -7.48
CA THR A 72 23.28 -2.92 -8.68
C THR A 72 22.68 -4.33 -8.76
N ALA A 73 22.70 -5.09 -7.67
CA ALA A 73 22.11 -6.41 -7.56
C ALA A 73 20.62 -6.40 -7.91
N PHE A 74 19.86 -5.45 -7.35
CA PHE A 74 18.44 -5.32 -7.66
C PHE A 74 18.20 -5.01 -9.15
N ARG A 75 18.94 -4.04 -9.69
CA ARG A 75 18.85 -3.68 -11.11
C ARG A 75 19.16 -4.88 -12.01
N THR A 76 20.25 -5.60 -11.75
CA THR A 76 20.67 -6.75 -12.55
C THR A 76 19.66 -7.90 -12.46
N LEU A 77 19.12 -8.21 -11.28
CA LEU A 77 18.05 -9.19 -11.13
C LEU A 77 16.86 -8.85 -12.03
N MET A 78 16.39 -7.61 -11.99
CA MET A 78 15.24 -7.18 -12.79
C MET A 78 15.58 -7.10 -14.29
N GLU A 79 16.83 -6.82 -14.67
CA GLU A 79 17.30 -6.85 -16.07
C GLU A 79 17.33 -8.26 -16.66
N THR A 80 17.52 -9.29 -15.84
CA THR A 80 17.47 -10.70 -16.29
C THR A 80 16.04 -11.26 -16.34
N THR A 81 15.07 -10.54 -15.77
CA THR A 81 13.66 -10.91 -15.83
C THR A 81 13.05 -10.40 -17.15
N PRO A 82 12.22 -11.18 -17.87
CA PRO A 82 11.57 -10.71 -19.08
C PRO A 82 10.77 -9.42 -18.82
N GLY A 83 11.04 -8.38 -19.60
CA GLY A 83 10.35 -7.10 -19.47
C GLY A 83 8.86 -7.17 -19.83
N PRO A 84 8.10 -6.07 -19.58
CA PRO A 84 6.68 -6.04 -19.86
C PRO A 84 6.41 -6.22 -21.36
N THR A 85 5.44 -7.07 -21.70
CA THR A 85 5.05 -7.33 -23.08
C THR A 85 3.80 -6.55 -23.47
N ARG A 86 3.75 -6.09 -24.72
CA ARG A 86 2.61 -5.32 -25.28
C ARG A 86 2.33 -4.01 -24.52
N ILE A 87 3.37 -3.39 -23.99
CA ILE A 87 3.34 -2.08 -23.37
C ILE A 87 4.11 -1.09 -24.25
N GLN A 88 3.55 0.10 -24.39
CA GLN A 88 4.24 1.27 -24.93
C GLN A 88 4.79 2.07 -23.75
N LEU A 89 5.95 2.70 -23.94
CA LEU A 89 6.66 3.43 -22.90
C LEU A 89 7.19 4.74 -23.47
N ARG A 90 7.02 5.81 -22.70
CA ARG A 90 7.63 7.12 -22.97
C ARG A 90 8.23 7.68 -21.68
N GLN A 91 9.49 8.05 -21.73
CA GLN A 91 10.09 8.83 -20.65
C GLN A 91 9.54 10.26 -20.65
N VAL A 92 9.22 10.76 -19.48
CA VAL A 92 8.64 12.08 -19.25
C VAL A 92 9.33 12.77 -18.08
N ASP A 93 9.42 14.08 -18.15
CA ASP A 93 9.79 14.94 -17.03
C ASP A 93 8.50 15.41 -16.35
N ALA A 94 8.22 14.88 -15.17
CA ALA A 94 7.05 15.23 -14.36
C ALA A 94 7.37 16.41 -13.43
N ASP A 95 7.67 17.57 -14.02
CA ASP A 95 8.04 18.83 -13.36
C ASP A 95 9.29 18.73 -12.45
N GLY A 96 10.35 18.13 -12.99
CA GLY A 96 11.64 17.90 -12.33
C GLY A 96 11.77 16.52 -11.69
N VAL A 97 10.78 15.64 -11.89
CA VAL A 97 10.82 14.23 -11.45
C VAL A 97 10.86 13.35 -12.70
N ASP A 98 11.96 12.64 -12.89
CA ASP A 98 12.08 11.67 -14.00
C ASP A 98 11.03 10.57 -13.84
N ALA A 99 10.33 10.23 -14.92
CA ALA A 99 9.30 9.22 -14.89
C ALA A 99 9.15 8.48 -16.23
N GLU A 100 8.51 7.31 -16.18
CA GLU A 100 8.08 6.53 -17.33
C GLU A 100 6.55 6.48 -17.38
N LEU A 101 5.98 7.04 -18.44
CA LEU A 101 4.56 6.85 -18.77
C LEU A 101 4.42 5.58 -19.61
N MET A 102 3.65 4.62 -19.09
CA MET A 102 3.42 3.32 -19.71
C MET A 102 1.94 3.10 -19.99
N TRP A 103 1.59 2.50 -21.13
CA TRP A 103 0.21 2.18 -21.48
C TRP A 103 0.14 0.92 -22.37
N PRO A 104 -0.99 0.19 -22.38
CA PRO A 104 -1.10 -1.00 -23.22
C PRO A 104 -1.11 -0.65 -24.71
N ALA A 105 -0.42 -1.45 -25.52
CA ALA A 105 -0.34 -1.25 -26.97
C ALA A 105 -1.70 -1.37 -27.68
N ARG A 106 -2.69 -2.01 -27.03
CA ARG A 106 -4.09 -1.96 -27.43
C ARG A 106 -4.87 -1.27 -26.33
N LEU A 107 -5.32 -0.06 -26.62
CA LEU A 107 -6.06 0.78 -25.71
C LEU A 107 -7.54 0.41 -25.75
N HIS A 108 -8.14 0.20 -24.58
CA HIS A 108 -9.60 0.22 -24.41
C HIS A 108 -10.11 1.63 -24.04
N HIS A 109 -9.20 2.52 -23.60
CA HIS A 109 -9.44 3.92 -23.23
C HIS A 109 -8.36 4.83 -23.84
N PRO A 110 -8.66 6.08 -24.21
CA PRO A 110 -7.64 7.05 -24.59
C PRO A 110 -6.56 7.23 -23.50
N ILE A 111 -5.30 7.42 -23.93
CA ILE A 111 -4.23 7.91 -23.06
C ILE A 111 -4.67 9.25 -22.48
N GLY A 112 -4.42 9.50 -21.19
CA GLY A 112 -4.80 10.75 -20.53
C GLY A 112 -6.09 10.67 -19.71
N GLU A 113 -6.81 9.54 -19.70
CA GLU A 113 -8.09 9.43 -19.01
C GLU A 113 -7.98 8.78 -17.63
N ARG A 114 -7.24 7.67 -17.53
CA ARG A 114 -7.03 6.88 -16.30
C ARG A 114 -5.55 6.70 -16.04
N ALA A 115 -5.11 6.93 -14.81
CA ALA A 115 -3.71 6.72 -14.42
C ALA A 115 -3.58 5.98 -13.10
N ILE A 116 -2.52 5.17 -13.02
CA ILE A 116 -1.93 4.74 -11.76
C ILE A 116 -0.60 5.48 -11.61
N LEU A 117 -0.49 6.36 -10.62
CA LEU A 117 0.80 6.89 -10.18
C LEU A 117 1.49 5.80 -9.36
N TYR A 118 2.58 5.24 -9.88
CA TYR A 118 3.31 4.16 -9.21
C TYR A 118 4.60 4.68 -8.57
N ILE A 119 4.75 4.41 -7.27
CA ILE A 119 5.88 4.83 -6.45
C ILE A 119 6.61 3.57 -6.00
N HIS A 120 7.82 3.37 -6.51
CA HIS A 120 8.54 2.12 -6.30
C HIS A 120 9.06 1.92 -4.86
N GLY A 121 9.19 0.66 -4.45
CA GLY A 121 9.87 0.26 -3.23
C GLY A 121 11.40 0.31 -3.33
N GLY A 122 12.07 -0.30 -2.35
CA GLY A 122 13.53 -0.22 -2.19
C GLY A 122 14.00 0.53 -0.94
N GLY A 123 13.17 0.59 0.10
CA GLY A 123 13.59 1.11 1.41
C GLY A 123 14.06 2.57 1.39
N PHE A 124 13.43 3.40 0.55
CA PHE A 124 13.76 4.83 0.36
C PHE A 124 15.16 5.11 -0.21
N SER A 125 15.95 4.06 -0.50
CA SER A 125 17.38 4.17 -0.83
C SER A 125 17.78 3.36 -2.06
N SER A 126 16.91 2.49 -2.58
CA SER A 126 17.10 1.72 -3.80
C SER A 126 15.78 1.67 -4.60
N GLY A 127 15.77 0.86 -5.66
CA GLY A 127 14.70 0.87 -6.65
C GLY A 127 14.93 1.96 -7.71
N SER A 128 14.14 1.87 -8.77
CA SER A 128 14.10 2.80 -9.90
C SER A 128 13.00 2.40 -10.87
N MET A 129 12.74 3.22 -11.89
CA MET A 129 11.89 2.86 -13.02
C MET A 129 12.27 1.49 -13.63
N ARG A 130 13.58 1.21 -13.76
CA ARG A 130 14.07 -0.05 -14.32
C ARG A 130 13.66 -1.27 -13.50
N THR A 131 13.77 -1.17 -12.17
CA THR A 131 13.47 -2.30 -11.27
C THR A 131 11.98 -2.62 -11.19
N HIS A 132 11.11 -1.64 -11.40
CA HIS A 132 9.65 -1.80 -11.26
C HIS A 132 8.90 -1.77 -12.60
N SER A 133 9.60 -1.64 -13.72
CA SER A 133 9.00 -1.56 -15.06
C SER A 133 8.12 -2.76 -15.40
N LEU A 134 8.49 -3.97 -14.97
CA LEU A 134 7.68 -5.18 -15.21
C LEU A 134 6.33 -5.13 -14.48
N LEU A 135 6.33 -4.72 -13.21
CA LEU A 135 5.11 -4.56 -12.43
C LEU A 135 4.24 -3.41 -12.97
N ALA A 136 4.84 -2.24 -13.21
CA ALA A 136 4.14 -1.11 -13.82
C ALA A 136 3.49 -1.49 -15.16
N GLY A 137 4.20 -2.20 -16.03
CA GLY A 137 3.64 -2.70 -17.28
C GLY A 137 2.55 -3.76 -17.10
N SER A 138 2.68 -4.64 -16.10
CA SER A 138 1.63 -5.61 -15.74
C SER A 138 0.34 -4.89 -15.33
N LEU A 139 0.44 -3.86 -14.48
CA LEU A 139 -0.70 -3.04 -14.06
C LEU A 139 -1.32 -2.25 -15.22
N ALA A 140 -0.51 -1.61 -16.07
CA ALA A 140 -1.00 -0.89 -17.25
C ALA A 140 -1.84 -1.79 -18.16
N LYS A 141 -1.37 -3.04 -18.36
CA LYS A 141 -2.07 -4.04 -19.15
C LYS A 141 -3.35 -4.52 -18.48
N ALA A 142 -3.29 -4.88 -17.20
CA ALA A 142 -4.41 -5.48 -16.47
C ALA A 142 -5.53 -4.47 -16.21
N ALA A 143 -5.20 -3.23 -15.85
CA ALA A 143 -6.16 -2.16 -15.57
C ALA A 143 -6.65 -1.43 -16.83
N SER A 144 -6.01 -1.67 -17.98
CA SER A 144 -6.17 -0.89 -19.21
C SER A 144 -6.10 0.62 -18.96
N SER A 145 -5.09 1.03 -18.19
CA SER A 145 -4.85 2.43 -17.81
C SER A 145 -3.41 2.82 -18.09
N ASP A 146 -3.15 4.12 -18.05
CA ASP A 146 -1.78 4.62 -18.01
C ASP A 146 -1.16 4.30 -16.64
N VAL A 147 0.15 4.13 -16.61
CA VAL A 147 0.94 4.06 -15.38
C VAL A 147 2.06 5.09 -15.48
N LEU A 148 2.10 6.03 -14.54
CA LEU A 148 3.23 6.95 -14.37
C LEU A 148 4.14 6.38 -13.27
N LEU A 149 5.23 5.72 -13.68
CA LEU A 149 6.24 5.18 -12.77
C LEU A 149 7.32 6.23 -12.55
N ILE A 150 7.44 6.75 -11.33
CA ILE A 150 8.37 7.86 -11.02
C ILE A 150 9.71 7.34 -10.49
N ASP A 151 10.79 8.04 -10.79
CA ASP A 151 12.13 7.86 -10.22
C ASP A 151 12.37 8.96 -9.17
N TYR A 152 11.76 8.78 -8.00
CA TYR A 152 11.84 9.78 -6.93
C TYR A 152 13.24 9.80 -6.31
N ARG A 153 13.62 10.94 -5.72
CA ARG A 153 14.94 11.11 -5.12
C ARG A 153 15.17 10.15 -3.94
N LEU A 154 16.30 9.45 -3.97
CA LEU A 154 16.65 8.42 -2.98
C LEU A 154 17.64 8.92 -1.92
N MET A 155 17.62 8.26 -0.77
CA MET A 155 18.64 8.37 0.24
C MET A 155 19.90 7.56 -0.11
N PRO A 156 21.08 7.95 0.42
CA PRO A 156 21.33 9.07 1.33
C PRO A 156 21.48 10.44 0.64
N GLU A 157 21.49 10.48 -0.69
CA GLU A 157 21.72 11.70 -1.46
C GLU A 157 20.66 12.77 -1.18
N TYR A 158 19.42 12.33 -0.98
CA TYR A 158 18.29 13.19 -0.64
C TYR A 158 17.49 12.59 0.52
N GLY A 159 17.59 13.22 1.69
CA GLY A 159 16.83 12.80 2.87
C GLY A 159 15.34 13.18 2.79
N TYR A 160 14.57 12.71 3.77
CA TYR A 160 13.19 13.14 3.97
C TYR A 160 13.09 14.68 4.05
N PRO A 161 12.10 15.34 3.42
CA PRO A 161 10.92 14.78 2.74
C PRO A 161 11.03 14.73 1.20
N ALA A 162 12.23 14.60 0.62
CA ALA A 162 12.42 14.68 -0.84
C ALA A 162 11.52 13.71 -1.62
N GLN A 163 11.41 12.47 -1.15
CA GLN A 163 10.63 11.39 -1.74
C GLN A 163 9.15 11.76 -1.89
N ILE A 164 8.56 12.28 -0.81
CA ILE A 164 7.14 12.65 -0.77
C ILE A 164 6.88 13.91 -1.62
N ASN A 165 7.83 14.85 -1.60
CA ASN A 165 7.71 16.03 -2.44
C ASN A 165 7.67 15.65 -3.93
N ASP A 166 8.49 14.71 -4.36
CA ASP A 166 8.51 14.23 -5.74
C ASP A 166 7.20 13.50 -6.11
N ALA A 167 6.68 12.66 -5.21
CA ALA A 167 5.39 12.00 -5.42
C ALA A 167 4.23 13.01 -5.53
N LEU A 168 4.20 14.05 -4.68
CA LEU A 168 3.22 15.14 -4.77
C LEU A 168 3.36 15.94 -6.08
N THR A 169 4.59 16.20 -6.52
CA THR A 169 4.87 16.88 -7.80
C THR A 169 4.35 16.04 -8.97
N ALA A 170 4.66 14.75 -9.03
CA ALA A 170 4.18 13.86 -10.08
C ALA A 170 2.65 13.71 -10.11
N TYR A 171 2.01 13.65 -8.94
CA TYR A 171 0.55 13.63 -8.86
C TYR A 171 -0.07 14.92 -9.41
N ARG A 172 0.50 16.08 -9.07
CA ARG A 172 0.06 17.35 -9.64
C ARG A 172 0.28 17.42 -11.14
N TRP A 173 1.42 16.92 -11.62
CA TRP A 173 1.72 16.86 -13.04
C TRP A 173 0.66 16.06 -13.81
N LEU A 174 0.17 14.94 -13.27
CA LEU A 174 -0.97 14.22 -13.86
C LEU A 174 -2.20 15.12 -13.95
N LEU A 175 -2.59 15.79 -12.87
CA LEU A 175 -3.77 16.67 -12.89
C LEU A 175 -3.61 17.83 -13.89
N ASP A 176 -2.43 18.44 -13.94
CA ASP A 176 -2.12 19.54 -14.85
C ASP A 176 -2.06 19.09 -16.33
N ASN A 177 -1.84 17.78 -16.57
CA ASN A 177 -1.91 17.16 -17.90
C ASN A 177 -3.30 16.58 -18.26
N GLY A 178 -4.34 16.90 -17.47
CA GLY A 178 -5.73 16.64 -17.83
C GLY A 178 -6.32 15.34 -17.25
N TYR A 179 -5.58 14.61 -16.42
CA TYR A 179 -6.15 13.48 -15.68
C TYR A 179 -7.07 14.02 -14.57
N ASP A 180 -8.31 13.52 -14.51
CA ASP A 180 -9.21 13.83 -13.39
C ASP A 180 -8.71 13.13 -12.12
N ASN A 181 -8.72 13.81 -10.96
CA ASN A 181 -8.28 13.20 -9.71
C ASN A 181 -9.11 11.96 -9.32
N GLY A 182 -10.39 11.93 -9.71
CA GLY A 182 -11.29 10.77 -9.60
C GLY A 182 -10.96 9.61 -10.53
N ASN A 183 -9.99 9.77 -11.43
CA ASN A 183 -9.45 8.73 -12.31
C ASN A 183 -7.96 8.47 -12.09
N VAL A 184 -7.40 8.92 -10.97
CA VAL A 184 -6.02 8.62 -10.57
C VAL A 184 -6.02 7.69 -9.36
N ILE A 185 -5.32 6.57 -9.46
CA ILE A 185 -4.98 5.69 -8.34
C ILE A 185 -3.52 5.97 -7.97
N VAL A 186 -3.22 6.04 -6.67
CA VAL A 186 -1.83 6.08 -6.20
C VAL A 186 -1.46 4.70 -5.68
N ALA A 187 -0.39 4.13 -6.22
CA ALA A 187 0.08 2.80 -5.86
C ALA A 187 1.56 2.83 -5.46
N GLY A 188 1.96 1.96 -4.55
CA GLY A 188 3.37 1.75 -4.26
C GLY A 188 3.63 0.57 -3.35
N ASP A 189 4.88 0.11 -3.33
CA ASP A 189 5.30 -1.08 -2.61
C ASP A 189 6.40 -0.80 -1.58
N GLY A 190 6.39 -1.48 -0.42
CA GLY A 190 7.36 -1.27 0.65
C GLY A 190 7.43 0.19 1.10
N ALA A 191 8.58 0.83 0.84
CA ALA A 191 8.79 2.26 1.03
C ALA A 191 7.91 3.13 0.12
N GLY A 192 7.66 2.71 -1.12
CA GLY A 192 6.73 3.36 -2.02
C GLY A 192 5.29 3.33 -1.50
N GLY A 193 4.89 2.23 -0.83
CA GLY A 193 3.60 2.13 -0.15
C GLY A 193 3.47 3.13 1.01
N ASN A 194 4.56 3.35 1.76
CA ASN A 194 4.63 4.42 2.77
C ASN A 194 4.41 5.80 2.15
N ILE A 195 5.16 6.12 1.09
CA ILE A 195 5.11 7.42 0.39
C ILE A 195 3.71 7.64 -0.21
N ALA A 196 3.10 6.61 -0.81
CA ALA A 196 1.75 6.65 -1.36
C ALA A 196 0.70 7.04 -0.31
N ILE A 197 0.77 6.46 0.88
CA ILE A 197 -0.15 6.79 1.97
C ILE A 197 0.13 8.20 2.50
N GLU A 198 1.40 8.52 2.75
CA GLU A 198 1.81 9.79 3.34
C GLU A 198 1.46 10.99 2.44
N MET A 199 1.67 10.88 1.12
CA MET A 199 1.34 11.96 0.20
C MET A 199 -0.16 12.28 0.21
N VAL A 200 -1.02 11.26 0.33
CA VAL A 200 -2.48 11.44 0.40
C VAL A 200 -2.88 12.07 1.72
N LEU A 201 -2.28 11.65 2.84
CA LEU A 201 -2.47 12.31 4.15
C LEU A 201 -2.09 13.81 4.10
N ARG A 202 -1.01 14.15 3.38
CA ARG A 202 -0.61 15.55 3.17
C ARG A 202 -1.60 16.32 2.29
N GLN A 203 -2.12 15.71 1.21
CA GLN A 203 -3.17 16.30 0.37
C GLN A 203 -4.44 16.56 1.17
N MET A 204 -4.87 15.61 2.01
CA MET A 204 -6.02 15.77 2.91
C MET A 204 -5.83 16.95 3.86
N LYS A 205 -4.68 17.02 4.54
CA LYS A 205 -4.33 18.12 5.44
C LYS A 205 -4.33 19.47 4.73
N ALA A 206 -3.96 19.51 3.45
CA ALA A 206 -3.93 20.70 2.62
C ALA A 206 -5.26 21.01 1.91
N ALA A 207 -6.30 20.20 2.13
CA ALA A 207 -7.59 20.29 1.43
C ALA A 207 -7.43 20.34 -0.10
N LYS A 208 -6.52 19.52 -0.64
CA LYS A 208 -6.25 19.38 -2.07
C LYS A 208 -7.00 18.19 -2.68
N PRO A 209 -7.16 18.14 -4.01
CA PRO A 209 -7.75 16.98 -4.68
C PRO A 209 -7.07 15.67 -4.27
N LEU A 210 -7.88 14.67 -3.98
CA LEU A 210 -7.44 13.34 -3.56
C LEU A 210 -7.55 12.36 -4.75
N PRO A 211 -6.69 11.34 -4.81
CA PRO A 211 -6.86 10.25 -5.77
C PRO A 211 -8.14 9.47 -5.49
N ALA A 212 -8.60 8.73 -6.49
CA ALA A 212 -9.78 7.89 -6.40
C ALA A 212 -9.64 6.78 -5.36
N ALA A 213 -8.44 6.21 -5.23
CA ALA A 213 -8.07 5.21 -4.23
C ALA A 213 -6.56 5.11 -4.08
N VAL A 214 -6.12 4.36 -3.06
CA VAL A 214 -4.71 4.06 -2.77
C VAL A 214 -4.50 2.55 -2.75
N VAL A 215 -3.40 2.09 -3.32
CA VAL A 215 -2.94 0.70 -3.27
C VAL A 215 -1.57 0.67 -2.61
N ALA A 216 -1.43 -0.06 -1.51
CA ALA A 216 -0.16 -0.21 -0.82
C ALA A 216 0.22 -1.69 -0.69
N LEU A 217 1.35 -2.06 -1.28
CA LEU A 217 1.85 -3.43 -1.35
C LEU A 217 2.95 -3.59 -0.31
N SER A 218 2.76 -4.50 0.65
CA SER A 218 3.71 -4.74 1.74
C SER A 218 4.24 -3.44 2.38
N PRO A 219 3.38 -2.46 2.73
CA PRO A 219 3.84 -1.13 3.05
C PRO A 219 4.64 -1.08 4.36
N ILE A 220 5.69 -0.28 4.39
CA ILE A 220 6.34 0.14 5.64
C ILE A 220 5.41 1.16 6.29
N THR A 221 4.81 0.85 7.44
CA THR A 221 3.85 1.78 8.09
C THR A 221 4.26 2.18 9.49
N ASP A 222 5.18 1.41 10.10
CA ASP A 222 5.69 1.59 11.45
C ASP A 222 7.23 1.61 11.47
N LEU A 223 7.82 2.81 11.45
CA LEU A 223 9.26 2.98 11.62
C LEU A 223 9.69 2.81 13.08
N ALA A 224 8.81 2.48 14.03
CA ALA A 224 9.19 1.99 15.35
C ALA A 224 9.35 0.47 15.39
N ALA A 225 8.99 -0.23 14.29
CA ALA A 225 9.15 -1.68 14.12
C ALA A 225 8.55 -2.49 15.29
N THR A 226 7.30 -2.17 15.63
CA THR A 226 6.61 -2.74 16.81
C THR A 226 5.68 -3.91 16.49
N GLY A 227 5.61 -4.36 15.23
CA GLY A 227 4.87 -5.56 14.85
C GLY A 227 5.54 -6.84 15.35
N ASP A 228 4.77 -7.82 15.80
CA ASP A 228 5.28 -9.11 16.27
C ASP A 228 5.90 -9.90 15.10
N SER A 229 5.38 -9.72 13.87
CA SER A 229 5.89 -10.28 12.63
C SER A 229 7.36 -9.90 12.36
N VAL A 230 7.84 -8.77 12.89
CA VAL A 230 9.26 -8.38 12.80
C VAL A 230 10.15 -9.43 13.46
N ALA A 231 9.69 -10.08 14.53
CA ALA A 231 10.41 -11.14 15.20
C ALA A 231 10.00 -12.52 14.68
N SER A 232 8.70 -12.80 14.52
CA SER A 232 8.23 -14.15 14.17
C SER A 232 8.56 -14.55 12.74
N ASN A 233 8.62 -13.59 11.80
CA ASN A 233 8.92 -13.84 10.38
C ASN A 233 10.38 -13.49 10.01
N ALA A 234 11.23 -13.14 10.98
CA ALA A 234 12.61 -12.72 10.73
C ALA A 234 13.46 -13.74 9.95
N GLU A 235 13.18 -15.04 10.11
CA GLU A 235 13.87 -16.12 9.39
C GLU A 235 13.24 -16.46 8.04
N SER A 236 11.99 -16.02 7.82
CA SER A 236 11.21 -16.33 6.62
C SER A 236 11.31 -15.25 5.55
N ASP A 237 11.56 -13.99 5.93
CA ASP A 237 11.72 -12.88 5.00
C ASP A 237 13.15 -12.84 4.42
N PRO A 238 13.32 -13.10 3.11
CA PRO A 238 14.65 -13.19 2.51
C PRO A 238 15.24 -11.84 2.11
N LEU A 239 14.46 -10.76 2.18
CA LEU A 239 14.84 -9.43 1.66
C LEU A 239 14.94 -8.38 2.75
N VAL A 240 14.11 -8.49 3.78
CA VAL A 240 14.01 -7.49 4.84
C VAL A 240 14.50 -8.09 6.14
N ASP A 241 15.82 -8.03 6.37
CA ASP A 241 16.39 -8.38 7.66
C ASP A 241 16.36 -7.19 8.64
N LYS A 242 16.43 -7.50 9.94
CA LYS A 242 16.37 -6.51 11.02
C LYS A 242 17.49 -5.46 10.94
N ALA A 243 18.67 -5.83 10.47
CA ALA A 243 19.82 -4.93 10.39
C ALA A 243 19.63 -3.89 9.27
N TRP A 244 19.13 -4.33 8.12
CA TRP A 244 18.78 -3.46 7.01
C TRP A 244 17.63 -2.52 7.36
N LEU A 245 16.58 -3.02 8.01
CA LEU A 245 15.50 -2.17 8.54
C LEU A 245 16.07 -1.09 9.45
N GLU A 246 16.95 -1.44 10.39
CA GLU A 246 17.52 -0.48 11.33
C GLU A 246 18.39 0.61 10.66
N ILE A 247 19.17 0.25 9.64
CA ILE A 247 20.02 1.19 8.90
C ILE A 247 19.16 2.12 8.03
N SER A 248 18.26 1.55 7.22
CA SER A 248 17.37 2.31 6.33
C SER A 248 16.44 3.23 7.14
N ARG A 249 15.91 2.73 8.26
CA ARG A 249 15.10 3.49 9.22
C ARG A 249 15.87 4.67 9.80
N LYS A 250 17.10 4.49 10.27
CA LYS A 250 17.92 5.60 10.81
C LYS A 250 18.20 6.67 9.76
N ALA A 251 18.54 6.27 8.54
CA ALA A 251 18.79 7.20 7.45
C ALA A 251 17.54 8.03 7.13
N TYR A 252 16.36 7.40 7.07
CA TYR A 252 15.11 8.06 6.73
C TYR A 252 14.56 8.94 7.86
N LEU A 253 14.66 8.48 9.11
CA LEU A 253 14.20 9.22 10.27
C LEU A 253 14.99 10.52 10.49
N GLY A 254 16.30 10.49 10.26
CA GLY A 254 17.20 11.53 10.75
C GLY A 254 16.98 11.73 12.27
N ASN A 255 16.51 12.92 12.66
CA ASN A 255 16.24 13.27 14.06
C ASN A 255 14.76 13.11 14.47
N ARG A 256 13.90 12.55 13.61
CA ARG A 256 12.46 12.39 13.90
C ARG A 256 12.17 11.22 14.83
N SER A 257 11.03 11.29 15.50
CA SER A 257 10.50 10.14 16.23
C SER A 257 10.12 9.04 15.25
N PRO A 258 10.44 7.77 15.52
CA PRO A 258 9.96 6.64 14.72
C PRO A 258 8.44 6.50 14.73
N THR A 259 7.75 7.15 15.67
CA THR A 259 6.28 7.19 15.75
C THR A 259 5.69 8.51 15.23
N ASP A 260 6.46 9.31 14.50
CA ASP A 260 5.96 10.54 13.90
C ASP A 260 4.92 10.19 12.81
N PRO A 261 3.65 10.63 12.94
CA PRO A 261 2.59 10.30 11.98
C PRO A 261 2.86 10.83 10.56
N GLN A 262 3.84 11.72 10.38
CA GLN A 262 4.26 12.20 9.07
C GLN A 262 5.25 11.29 8.35
N ILE A 263 5.66 10.16 8.93
CA ILE A 263 6.57 9.20 8.28
C ILE A 263 6.22 7.74 8.60
N SER A 264 5.40 7.54 9.63
CA SER A 264 4.86 6.24 10.01
C SER A 264 3.34 6.33 10.00
N PRO A 265 2.71 6.05 8.83
CA PRO A 265 1.26 6.11 8.67
C PRO A 265 0.46 5.35 9.72
N LEU A 266 1.02 4.31 10.35
CA LEU A 266 0.38 3.62 11.47
C LEU A 266 -0.04 4.56 12.60
N TYR A 267 0.64 5.70 12.77
CA TYR A 267 0.35 6.69 13.82
C TYR A 267 -0.52 7.86 13.32
N ALA A 268 -0.82 7.96 12.03
CA ALA A 268 -1.60 9.06 11.44
C ALA A 268 -3.12 8.94 11.64
N ASP A 269 -3.85 10.05 11.56
CA ASP A 269 -5.32 10.04 11.50
C ASP A 269 -5.77 9.69 10.07
N MET A 270 -6.51 8.60 9.94
CA MET A 270 -6.98 8.06 8.66
C MET A 270 -8.43 8.50 8.33
N LYS A 271 -9.06 9.34 9.15
CA LYS A 271 -10.45 9.75 8.93
C LYS A 271 -10.61 10.49 7.60
N GLY A 272 -11.47 9.97 6.73
CA GLY A 272 -11.73 10.53 5.40
C GLY A 272 -10.68 10.17 4.35
N PHE A 273 -9.78 9.23 4.65
CA PHE A 273 -8.83 8.70 3.68
C PHE A 273 -9.59 7.98 2.53
N PRO A 274 -9.11 8.05 1.27
CA PRO A 274 -9.72 7.35 0.14
C PRO A 274 -9.78 5.82 0.36
N PRO A 275 -10.56 5.09 -0.45
CA PRO A 275 -10.51 3.63 -0.46
C PRO A 275 -9.07 3.11 -0.55
N LEU A 276 -8.77 2.08 0.25
CA LEU A 276 -7.41 1.57 0.44
C LEU A 276 -7.37 0.06 0.21
N LEU A 277 -6.54 -0.36 -0.75
CA LEU A 277 -6.14 -1.76 -0.91
C LEU A 277 -4.78 -1.97 -0.25
N LEU A 278 -4.72 -2.99 0.60
CA LEU A 278 -3.50 -3.48 1.25
C LEU A 278 -3.26 -4.92 0.82
N GLN A 279 -2.11 -5.22 0.22
CA GLN A 279 -1.67 -6.59 -0.03
C GLN A 279 -0.42 -6.86 0.79
N VAL A 280 -0.32 -8.04 1.42
CA VAL A 280 0.88 -8.47 2.14
C VAL A 280 1.01 -9.98 2.11
N GLY A 281 2.23 -10.49 2.05
CA GLY A 281 2.56 -11.90 2.17
C GLY A 281 2.60 -12.34 3.63
N SER A 282 2.10 -13.53 3.92
CA SER A 282 2.08 -14.05 5.29
C SER A 282 3.48 -14.35 5.85
N GLY A 283 4.50 -14.44 4.98
CA GLY A 283 5.89 -14.70 5.34
C GLY A 283 6.72 -13.43 5.60
N GLU A 284 6.11 -12.25 5.51
CA GLU A 284 6.83 -10.98 5.60
C GLU A 284 6.98 -10.47 7.03
N VAL A 285 8.07 -9.76 7.30
CA VAL A 285 8.20 -8.99 8.56
C VAL A 285 7.21 -7.83 8.65
N LEU A 286 6.66 -7.36 7.51
CA LEU A 286 5.70 -6.25 7.40
C LEU A 286 4.22 -6.70 7.49
N LEU A 287 3.96 -7.97 7.80
CA LEU A 287 2.60 -8.49 7.97
C LEU A 287 1.79 -7.68 8.99
N ASP A 288 2.30 -7.54 10.21
CA ASP A 288 1.58 -6.83 11.26
C ASP A 288 1.49 -5.33 11.03
N ASP A 289 2.46 -4.72 10.35
CA ASP A 289 2.37 -3.32 9.90
C ASP A 289 1.11 -3.13 9.06
N THR A 290 0.92 -4.02 8.09
CA THR A 290 -0.22 -3.98 7.17
C THR A 290 -1.54 -4.22 7.89
N LEU A 291 -1.62 -5.27 8.73
CA LEU A 291 -2.85 -5.62 9.44
C LEU A 291 -3.25 -4.54 10.45
N ARG A 292 -2.31 -3.99 11.21
CA ARG A 292 -2.59 -2.94 12.20
C ARG A 292 -3.01 -1.63 11.53
N LEU A 293 -2.41 -1.26 10.40
CA LEU A 293 -2.88 -0.10 9.63
C LEU A 293 -4.29 -0.35 9.08
N ALA A 294 -4.57 -1.53 8.55
CA ALA A 294 -5.88 -1.89 8.02
C ALA A 294 -6.98 -1.72 9.08
N ASP A 295 -6.76 -2.26 10.27
CA ASP A 295 -7.70 -2.14 11.39
C ASP A 295 -7.91 -0.69 11.82
N LYS A 296 -6.82 0.08 11.93
CA LYS A 296 -6.89 1.50 12.27
C LYS A 296 -7.69 2.28 11.23
N ALA A 297 -7.43 2.04 9.94
CA ALA A 297 -8.13 2.71 8.85
C ALA A 297 -9.63 2.35 8.84
N ARG A 298 -9.98 1.06 9.05
CA ARG A 298 -11.38 0.63 9.20
C ARG A 298 -12.08 1.32 10.38
N GLN A 299 -11.41 1.40 11.53
CA GLN A 299 -11.94 2.09 12.72
C GLN A 299 -12.15 3.60 12.47
N ALA A 300 -11.38 4.20 11.57
CA ALA A 300 -11.54 5.59 11.12
C ALA A 300 -12.63 5.77 10.03
N GLY A 301 -13.29 4.69 9.60
CA GLY A 301 -14.36 4.69 8.60
C GLY A 301 -13.88 4.63 7.15
N VAL A 302 -12.64 4.23 6.90
CA VAL A 302 -12.08 4.04 5.55
C VAL A 302 -12.60 2.72 4.97
N ASP A 303 -12.90 2.71 3.66
CA ASP A 303 -13.14 1.47 2.92
C ASP A 303 -11.80 0.76 2.67
N VAL A 304 -11.56 -0.33 3.38
CA VAL A 304 -10.27 -1.05 3.37
C VAL A 304 -10.45 -2.48 2.90
N THR A 305 -9.83 -2.79 1.77
CA THR A 305 -9.62 -4.17 1.30
C THR A 305 -8.23 -4.62 1.76
N THR A 306 -8.14 -5.78 2.41
CA THR A 306 -6.85 -6.37 2.84
C THR A 306 -6.75 -7.77 2.30
N GLU A 307 -5.65 -8.09 1.64
CA GLU A 307 -5.36 -9.42 1.11
C GLU A 307 -4.06 -9.93 1.74
N VAL A 308 -4.17 -11.01 2.50
CA VAL A 308 -3.01 -11.72 3.06
C VAL A 308 -2.74 -12.92 2.16
N TRP A 309 -1.55 -12.95 1.56
CA TRP A 309 -1.15 -13.96 0.58
C TRP A 309 -0.29 -15.05 1.23
N PRO A 310 -0.80 -16.29 1.36
CA PRO A 310 -0.09 -17.37 2.04
C PRO A 310 1.28 -17.69 1.45
N GLY A 311 2.32 -17.62 2.28
CA GLY A 311 3.69 -18.02 1.95
C GLY A 311 4.40 -17.09 0.96
N MET A 312 3.82 -15.93 0.63
CA MET A 312 4.47 -14.97 -0.27
C MET A 312 5.58 -14.17 0.46
N PRO A 313 6.73 -13.92 -0.19
CA PRO A 313 7.80 -13.06 0.34
C PRO A 313 7.53 -11.57 0.02
N HIS A 314 8.33 -10.68 0.60
CA HIS A 314 8.28 -9.24 0.31
C HIS A 314 8.42 -8.96 -1.20
N GLN A 315 7.58 -8.03 -1.71
CA GLN A 315 7.58 -7.58 -3.13
C GLN A 315 7.38 -8.70 -4.17
N TRP A 316 6.67 -9.79 -3.83
CA TRP A 316 6.42 -10.88 -4.79
C TRP A 316 5.73 -10.41 -6.08
N GLN A 317 4.93 -9.34 -6.02
CA GLN A 317 4.23 -8.72 -7.15
C GLN A 317 5.17 -8.28 -8.30
N LEU A 318 6.47 -8.07 -8.03
CA LEU A 318 7.45 -7.70 -9.05
C LEU A 318 7.68 -8.79 -10.10
N PHE A 319 7.27 -10.04 -9.85
CA PHE A 319 7.59 -11.20 -10.67
C PHE A 319 6.38 -11.89 -11.29
N PRO A 320 5.45 -11.17 -11.97
CA PRO A 320 4.25 -11.78 -12.55
C PRO A 320 4.55 -12.77 -13.68
N SER A 321 5.76 -12.76 -14.24
CA SER A 321 6.19 -13.74 -15.23
C SER A 321 6.80 -15.02 -14.64
N LEU A 322 7.10 -15.06 -13.35
CA LEU A 322 7.77 -16.18 -12.67
C LEU A 322 6.90 -16.83 -11.59
N LEU A 323 5.92 -16.09 -11.05
CA LEU A 323 5.07 -16.51 -9.94
C LEU A 323 3.61 -16.20 -10.28
N ASP A 324 2.77 -17.24 -10.34
CA ASP A 324 1.37 -17.09 -10.76
C ASP A 324 0.57 -16.24 -9.76
N ASP A 325 0.90 -16.35 -8.47
CA ASP A 325 0.29 -15.54 -7.42
C ASP A 325 0.66 -14.04 -7.53
N ALA A 326 1.79 -13.70 -8.14
CA ALA A 326 2.13 -12.30 -8.44
C ALA A 326 1.26 -11.75 -9.58
N ASP A 327 1.01 -12.54 -10.63
CA ASP A 327 0.10 -12.14 -11.72
C ASP A 327 -1.34 -11.98 -11.21
N ARG A 328 -1.80 -12.90 -10.35
CA ARG A 328 -3.11 -12.80 -9.68
C ARG A 328 -3.21 -11.58 -8.78
N ALA A 329 -2.18 -11.31 -7.97
CA ALA A 329 -2.14 -10.12 -7.11
C ALA A 329 -2.23 -8.84 -7.94
N ASN A 330 -1.52 -8.78 -9.09
CA ASN A 330 -1.59 -7.65 -10.01
C ASN A 330 -2.96 -7.50 -10.68
N GLN A 331 -3.64 -8.60 -10.97
CA GLN A 331 -5.02 -8.58 -11.45
C GLN A 331 -5.99 -8.04 -10.39
N ASN A 332 -5.84 -8.43 -9.11
CA ASN A 332 -6.65 -7.88 -8.02
C ASN A 332 -6.44 -6.37 -7.86
N ILE A 333 -5.21 -5.88 -8.01
CA ILE A 333 -4.90 -4.44 -8.01
C ILE A 333 -5.62 -3.73 -9.17
N ALA A 334 -5.56 -4.31 -10.37
CA ALA A 334 -6.25 -3.76 -11.54
C ALA A 334 -7.77 -3.73 -11.36
N ASP A 335 -8.36 -4.80 -10.84
CA ASP A 335 -9.80 -4.88 -10.57
C ASP A 335 -10.22 -3.87 -9.49
N PHE A 336 -9.36 -3.64 -8.49
CA PHE A 336 -9.55 -2.58 -7.51
C PHE A 336 -9.49 -1.18 -8.16
N ALA A 337 -8.50 -0.91 -9.01
CA ALA A 337 -8.38 0.35 -9.75
C ALA A 337 -9.62 0.61 -10.64
N ILE A 338 -10.01 -0.37 -11.46
CA ILE A 338 -11.18 -0.29 -12.35
C ILE A 338 -12.46 -0.01 -11.58
N ARG A 339 -12.64 -0.62 -10.39
CA ARG A 339 -13.79 -0.36 -9.53
C ARG A 339 -13.82 1.05 -8.96
N HIS A 340 -12.70 1.77 -8.89
CA HIS A 340 -12.60 3.08 -8.25
C HIS A 340 -12.46 4.25 -9.23
N PHE A 341 -12.05 4.02 -10.49
CA PHE A 341 -12.14 5.04 -11.52
C PHE A 341 -13.60 5.54 -11.66
N GLN A 342 -13.77 6.86 -11.75
CA GLN A 342 -15.06 7.53 -11.74
C GLN A 342 -15.73 7.61 -13.12
N ASP A 343 -14.97 7.43 -14.20
CA ASP A 343 -15.44 7.45 -15.59
C ASP A 343 -16.30 6.23 -16.00
N LYS A 344 -16.99 5.61 -15.05
CA LYS A 344 -17.93 4.52 -15.32
C LYS A 344 -19.04 5.01 -16.25
N PRO A 345 -19.52 4.18 -17.20
CA PRO A 345 -20.72 4.48 -17.95
C PRO A 345 -21.82 4.84 -16.97
N LYS A 346 -22.46 6.01 -17.14
CA LYS A 346 -23.69 6.31 -16.40
C LYS A 346 -24.71 5.24 -16.80
N GLU A 347 -25.18 4.46 -15.82
CA GLU A 347 -26.26 3.48 -15.99
C GLU A 347 -27.53 4.09 -16.58
#